data_AF-A0A661KVP9-F1
#
_entry.id   AF-A0A661KVP9-F1
#
_cell.length_a   1.000
_cell.length_b   1.000
_cell.length_c   1.000
_cell.angle_alpha   90.00
_cell.angle_beta   90.00
_cell.angle_gamma   90.00
#
_symmetry.space_group_name_H-M   'P 1'
#
loop_
_entity.id
_entity.type
_entity.pdbx_description
1 polymer ?
#
loop_
_entity_poly.entity_id
_entity_poly.type
_entity_poly.pdbx_seq_one_letter_code
_entity_poly.pdbx_strand_id
1 'polypeptide(L)'
;MDGRNKGMWRFREKLSYYEKVRRSLYELLRDSLERHLMKIALVDSFYNYQRNNVPYEFLTKTELKPRTRKMGKESELFNTFLVIFCEGTIPPEMKNYIRFFPENSVNKKNLEYLANFTLHKKFHLNIRYFDNPHFFDFIEKLLNVDYALLIQQDPTVKKKTRYCLTHFHVKIDWPIADAAEDLARYLRYIQHNLYENGDKEARILQNKLFEYYGCHYSVGGRRTAGLIAAQLLRRLDFISTVYVSSSESRSMYKYSERGVSKFYLVQIFEEQIEEIAQRENMGAERFKNQYLYPAEGFYIAIAEALYEHTVYSKPPKDGKLRRLKPAYTWLRLREEILHPRTNIFEARPINWS
;
A
#
# COMPACT_ATOMS: atom_id res chain seq x y z
N MET A 1 -6.78 19.01 31.60
CA MET A 1 -7.65 19.25 30.43
C MET A 1 -6.75 19.90 29.39
N ASP A 2 -6.21 19.21 28.39
CA ASP A 2 -6.97 18.56 27.33
C ASP A 2 -6.11 17.48 26.64
N GLY A 3 -6.43 16.21 26.90
CA GLY A 3 -5.83 15.04 26.26
C GLY A 3 -6.42 14.76 24.88
N ARG A 4 -6.61 15.80 24.06
CA ARG A 4 -7.11 15.65 22.68
C ARG A 4 -6.08 14.86 21.88
N ASN A 5 -6.53 13.74 21.30
CA ASN A 5 -5.88 12.94 20.24
C ASN A 5 -4.73 13.70 19.53
N LYS A 6 -3.52 13.60 20.08
CA LYS A 6 -2.28 13.99 19.39
C LYS A 6 -1.97 12.86 18.41
N GLY A 7 -2.49 12.96 17.18
CA GLY A 7 -2.09 12.04 16.11
C GLY A 7 -3.21 11.55 15.23
N MET A 8 -4.06 12.44 14.74
CA MET A 8 -4.87 12.14 13.56
C MET A 8 -4.76 13.32 12.61
N TRP A 9 -4.43 13.05 11.35
CA TRP A 9 -4.32 14.08 10.32
C TRP A 9 -5.61 14.88 10.20
N ARG A 10 -5.46 16.17 9.91
CA ARG A 10 -6.61 17.08 9.80
C ARG A 10 -7.35 16.84 8.49
N PHE A 11 -8.68 16.98 8.50
CA PHE A 11 -9.47 17.03 7.25
C PHE A 11 -9.08 18.25 6.41
N ARG A 12 -9.25 18.13 5.08
CA ARG A 12 -8.78 19.12 4.10
C ARG A 12 -9.36 20.52 4.35
N GLU A 13 -10.58 20.61 4.85
CA GLU A 13 -11.30 21.85 5.16
C GLU A 13 -10.62 22.63 6.29
N LYS A 14 -9.94 21.92 7.20
CA LYS A 14 -9.24 22.47 8.37
C LYS A 14 -7.75 22.78 8.11
N LEU A 15 -7.31 22.67 6.86
CA LEU A 15 -5.96 22.98 6.44
C LEU A 15 -5.85 24.44 5.98
N SER A 16 -4.69 25.04 6.23
CA SER A 16 -4.28 26.30 5.58
C SER A 16 -4.19 26.12 4.06
N TYR A 17 -4.16 27.22 3.31
CA TYR A 17 -4.02 27.18 1.86
C TYR A 17 -2.75 26.41 1.41
N TYR A 18 -1.60 26.66 2.08
CA TYR A 18 -0.35 25.97 1.78
C TYR A 18 -0.43 24.46 2.02
N GLU A 19 -1.06 24.04 3.12
CA GLU A 19 -1.28 22.61 3.40
C GLU A 19 -2.25 21.96 2.40
N LYS A 20 -3.29 22.68 1.95
CA LYS A 20 -4.18 22.20 0.89
C LYS A 20 -3.44 21.97 -0.42
N VAL A 21 -2.56 22.90 -0.82
CA VAL A 21 -1.71 22.78 -2.01
C VAL A 21 -0.76 21.59 -1.85
N ARG A 22 -0.11 21.45 -0.69
CA ARG A 22 0.76 20.31 -0.39
C ARG A 22 0.02 18.99 -0.53
N ARG A 23 -1.14 18.86 0.11
CA ARG A 23 -1.94 17.63 0.06
C ARG A 23 -2.42 17.31 -1.36
N SER A 24 -2.83 18.31 -2.12
CA SER A 24 -3.18 18.10 -3.54
C SER A 24 -2.01 17.60 -4.37
N LEU A 25 -0.82 18.17 -4.17
CA LEU A 25 0.38 17.70 -4.87
C LEU A 25 0.73 16.26 -4.45
N TYR A 26 0.66 15.96 -3.15
CA TYR A 26 0.87 14.60 -2.64
C TYR A 26 -0.10 13.60 -3.27
N GLU A 27 -1.40 13.89 -3.29
CA GLU A 27 -2.42 13.00 -3.88
C GLU A 27 -2.16 12.77 -5.37
N LEU A 28 -1.84 13.82 -6.13
CA LEU A 28 -1.49 13.69 -7.55
C LEU A 28 -0.26 12.80 -7.78
N LEU A 29 0.81 13.03 -7.02
CA LEU A 29 2.04 12.24 -7.14
C LEU A 29 1.84 10.80 -6.66
N ARG A 30 0.98 10.59 -5.66
CA ARG A 30 0.60 9.27 -5.16
C ARG A 30 -0.09 8.47 -6.25
N ASP A 31 -1.05 9.07 -6.95
CA ASP A 31 -1.79 8.42 -8.03
C ASP A 31 -0.85 8.08 -9.21
N SER A 32 0.16 8.92 -9.46
CA SER A 32 1.21 8.59 -10.45
C SER A 32 2.11 7.43 -10.00
N LEU A 33 2.52 7.40 -8.73
CA LEU A 33 3.31 6.31 -8.16
C LEU A 33 2.53 4.99 -8.17
N GLU A 34 1.26 5.03 -7.78
CA GLU A 34 0.36 3.88 -7.72
C GLU A 34 0.26 3.17 -9.07
N ARG A 35 0.00 3.91 -10.15
CA ARG A 35 -0.08 3.33 -11.50
C ARG A 35 1.22 2.64 -11.90
N HIS A 36 2.36 3.23 -11.57
CA HIS A 36 3.66 2.64 -11.88
C HIS A 36 3.91 1.36 -11.06
N LEU A 37 3.63 1.40 -9.75
CA LEU A 37 3.75 0.25 -8.86
C LEU A 37 2.77 -0.88 -9.21
N MET A 38 1.55 -0.58 -9.66
CA MET A 38 0.59 -1.56 -10.17
C MET A 38 1.15 -2.32 -11.37
N LYS A 39 1.73 -1.60 -12.36
CA LYS A 39 2.35 -2.23 -13.53
C LYS A 39 3.45 -3.19 -13.11
N ILE A 40 4.37 -2.73 -12.26
CA ILE A 40 5.52 -3.52 -11.81
C ILE A 40 5.06 -4.75 -11.01
N ALA A 41 4.19 -4.56 -10.02
CA ALA A 41 3.76 -5.64 -9.13
C ALA A 41 2.94 -6.71 -9.86
N LEU A 42 2.09 -6.31 -10.82
CA LEU A 42 1.09 -7.20 -11.40
C LEU A 42 1.42 -7.59 -12.83
N VAL A 43 1.44 -6.61 -13.73
CA VAL A 43 1.58 -6.86 -15.18
C VAL A 43 2.96 -7.39 -15.51
N ASP A 44 4.01 -6.73 -15.01
CA ASP A 44 5.39 -7.15 -15.28
C ASP A 44 5.68 -8.50 -14.62
N SER A 45 5.17 -8.73 -13.39
CA SER A 45 5.22 -10.04 -12.74
C SER A 45 4.56 -11.12 -13.61
N PHE A 46 3.34 -10.90 -14.11
CA PHE A 46 2.68 -11.88 -14.99
C PHE A 46 3.52 -12.21 -16.23
N TYR A 47 4.09 -11.19 -16.89
CA TYR A 47 4.96 -11.41 -18.03
C TYR A 47 6.31 -12.04 -17.66
N ASN A 48 6.80 -11.91 -16.42
CA ASN A 48 7.93 -12.72 -15.94
C ASN A 48 7.58 -14.21 -15.91
N TYR A 49 6.40 -14.56 -15.42
CA TYR A 49 5.92 -15.95 -15.41
C TYR A 49 5.78 -16.51 -16.83
N GLN A 50 5.13 -15.77 -17.73
CA GLN A 50 4.99 -16.19 -19.13
C GLN A 50 6.35 -16.38 -19.83
N ARG A 51 7.28 -15.42 -19.69
CA ARG A 51 8.62 -15.52 -20.30
C ARG A 51 9.45 -16.69 -19.79
N ASN A 52 9.20 -17.15 -18.56
CA ASN A 52 9.87 -18.30 -17.97
C ASN A 52 9.08 -19.61 -18.15
N ASN A 53 7.99 -19.60 -18.94
CA ASN A 53 7.10 -20.75 -19.14
C ASN A 53 6.55 -21.34 -17.82
N VAL A 54 6.32 -20.49 -16.83
CA VAL A 54 5.74 -20.89 -15.54
C VAL A 54 4.28 -20.44 -15.47
N PRO A 55 3.32 -21.32 -15.13
CA PRO A 55 1.93 -20.92 -14.97
C PRO A 55 1.75 -19.87 -13.87
N TYR A 56 1.02 -18.80 -14.18
CA TYR A 56 0.62 -17.80 -13.18
C TYR A 56 -0.68 -18.24 -12.50
N GLU A 57 -0.66 -18.36 -11.17
CA GLU A 57 -1.86 -18.66 -10.40
C GLU A 57 -2.67 -17.38 -10.17
N PHE A 58 -3.89 -17.29 -10.67
CA PHE A 58 -4.76 -16.14 -10.44
C PHE A 58 -5.43 -16.20 -9.07
N LEU A 59 -5.70 -15.01 -8.51
CA LEU A 59 -6.32 -14.89 -7.20
C LEU A 59 -7.80 -15.28 -7.27
N THR A 60 -8.25 -16.11 -6.34
CA THR A 60 -9.67 -16.54 -6.26
C THR A 60 -10.49 -15.58 -5.38
N LYS A 61 -11.79 -15.42 -5.66
CA LYS A 61 -12.68 -14.53 -4.87
C LYS A 61 -12.68 -14.85 -3.36
N THR A 62 -12.40 -16.08 -2.95
CA THR A 62 -12.31 -16.46 -1.54
C THR A 62 -11.08 -15.86 -0.85
N GLU A 63 -9.96 -15.66 -1.58
CA GLU A 63 -8.73 -15.03 -1.08
C GLU A 63 -8.88 -13.52 -0.86
N LEU A 64 -9.86 -12.88 -1.49
CA LEU A 64 -10.22 -11.49 -1.21
C LEU A 64 -10.83 -11.33 0.18
N LYS A 65 -11.37 -12.39 0.80
CA LYS A 65 -11.92 -12.30 2.15
C LYS A 65 -10.76 -12.13 3.17
N PRO A 66 -10.80 -11.13 4.07
CA PRO A 66 -9.69 -10.81 4.98
C PRO A 66 -9.20 -11.96 5.88
N ARG A 67 -10.05 -12.98 6.11
CA ARG A 67 -9.78 -14.11 7.02
C ARG A 67 -9.23 -15.35 6.34
N THR A 68 -9.26 -15.41 5.01
CA THR A 68 -8.89 -16.63 4.29
C THR A 68 -7.39 -16.86 4.42
N ARG A 69 -7.03 -18.03 4.94
CA ARG A 69 -5.64 -18.51 4.96
C ARG A 69 -5.39 -19.29 3.67
N LYS A 70 -4.49 -18.78 2.83
CA LYS A 70 -3.88 -19.57 1.76
C LYS A 70 -2.38 -19.35 1.84
N MET A 71 -1.62 -20.41 2.06
CA MET A 71 -0.17 -20.36 2.00
C MET A 71 0.22 -20.44 0.52
N GLY A 72 0.55 -19.30 -0.07
CA GLY A 72 1.11 -19.25 -1.42
C GLY A 72 2.58 -19.69 -1.40
N LYS A 73 3.04 -20.30 -2.50
CA LYS A 73 4.48 -20.52 -2.70
C LYS A 73 5.13 -19.18 -3.07
N GLU A 74 6.22 -18.82 -2.42
CA GLU A 74 7.00 -17.66 -2.84
C GLU A 74 7.62 -17.91 -4.22
N SER A 75 7.67 -16.87 -5.04
CA SER A 75 8.27 -16.92 -6.37
C SER A 75 9.08 -15.66 -6.59
N GLU A 76 10.28 -15.85 -7.12
CA GLU A 76 11.19 -14.78 -7.53
C GLU A 76 10.69 -14.06 -8.80
N LEU A 77 9.76 -14.67 -9.55
CA LEU A 77 9.17 -14.08 -10.76
C LEU A 77 8.16 -12.98 -10.43
N PHE A 78 7.68 -12.91 -9.19
CA PHE A 78 6.76 -11.88 -8.75
C PHE A 78 7.54 -10.71 -8.13
N ASN A 79 7.43 -9.53 -8.72
CA ASN A 79 8.12 -8.33 -8.25
C ASN A 79 7.54 -7.91 -6.89
N THR A 80 8.36 -8.03 -5.83
CA THR A 80 7.96 -7.67 -4.46
C THR A 80 8.63 -6.38 -4.00
N PHE A 81 7.94 -5.60 -3.18
CA PHE A 81 8.47 -4.35 -2.63
C PHE A 81 7.66 -3.89 -1.42
N LEU A 82 8.25 -2.95 -0.68
CA LEU A 82 7.58 -2.14 0.33
C LEU A 82 7.92 -0.67 0.08
N VAL A 83 6.92 0.17 -0.16
CA VAL A 83 7.12 1.61 -0.42
C VAL A 83 6.27 2.42 0.54
N ILE A 84 6.89 3.37 1.23
CA ILE A 84 6.24 4.29 2.15
C ILE A 84 6.30 5.68 1.53
N PHE A 85 5.14 6.31 1.34
CA PHE A 85 5.02 7.66 0.80
C PHE A 85 4.26 8.59 1.75
N CYS A 86 4.98 9.55 2.33
CA CYS A 86 4.45 10.50 3.31
C CYS A 86 4.17 11.88 2.68
N GLU A 87 3.04 12.50 3.03
CA GLU A 87 2.73 13.89 2.69
C GLU A 87 3.71 14.86 3.38
N GLY A 88 4.08 14.58 4.62
CA GLY A 88 5.07 15.33 5.38
C GLY A 88 6.42 14.62 5.46
N THR A 89 7.29 15.13 6.33
CA THR A 89 8.56 14.49 6.70
C THR A 89 8.37 13.72 8.01
N ILE A 90 8.86 12.49 8.06
CA ILE A 90 8.81 11.67 9.29
C ILE A 90 9.64 12.36 10.38
N PRO A 91 9.05 12.67 11.55
CA PRO A 91 9.77 13.38 12.59
C PRO A 91 10.79 12.48 13.30
N PRO A 92 11.84 13.06 13.92
CA PRO A 92 12.88 12.29 14.59
C PRO A 92 12.36 11.31 15.65
N GLU A 93 11.27 11.63 16.34
CA GLU A 93 10.70 10.76 17.39
C GLU A 93 10.24 9.40 16.84
N MET A 94 9.90 9.31 15.56
CA MET A 94 9.49 8.06 14.92
C MET A 94 10.67 7.20 14.47
N LYS A 95 11.91 7.70 14.51
CA LYS A 95 13.09 6.97 14.01
C LYS A 95 13.41 5.70 14.78
N ASN A 96 12.95 5.61 16.04
CA ASN A 96 13.10 4.39 16.84
C ASN A 96 12.30 3.22 16.24
N TYR A 97 11.20 3.52 15.55
CA TYR A 97 10.26 2.56 15.00
C TYR A 97 10.33 2.47 13.47
N ILE A 98 10.68 3.58 12.79
CA ILE A 98 10.96 3.65 11.36
C ILE A 98 12.43 3.98 11.22
N ARG A 99 13.27 2.96 11.12
CA ARG A 99 14.72 3.10 11.16
C ARG A 99 15.25 3.47 9.78
N PHE A 100 15.53 4.76 9.60
CA PHE A 100 16.27 5.31 8.47
C PHE A 100 17.41 6.17 8.99
N PHE A 101 18.60 5.98 8.42
CA PHE A 101 19.86 6.53 8.88
C PHE A 101 20.61 7.21 7.73
N PRO A 102 21.61 8.07 8.00
CA PRO A 102 22.39 8.71 6.95
C PRO A 102 22.98 7.73 5.92
N GLU A 103 23.33 6.51 6.33
CA GLU A 103 23.93 5.45 5.51
C GLU A 103 22.97 4.87 4.47
N ASN A 104 21.66 4.98 4.72
CA ASN A 104 20.64 4.52 3.78
C ASN A 104 19.92 5.67 3.07
N SER A 105 20.45 6.90 3.21
CA SER A 105 19.96 8.06 2.45
C SER A 105 20.36 7.98 0.97
N VAL A 106 19.50 8.50 0.09
CA VAL A 106 19.76 8.55 -1.35
C VAL A 106 20.79 9.64 -1.65
N ASN A 107 22.05 9.22 -1.75
CA ASN A 107 23.16 9.99 -2.25
C ASN A 107 24.12 9.08 -3.03
N LYS A 108 25.04 9.67 -3.81
CA LYS A 108 25.94 8.92 -4.68
C LYS A 108 26.76 7.88 -3.91
N LYS A 109 27.41 8.28 -2.82
CA LYS A 109 28.24 7.41 -1.97
C LYS A 109 27.47 6.18 -1.49
N ASN A 110 26.26 6.36 -0.98
CA ASN A 110 25.47 5.26 -0.45
C ASN A 110 24.95 4.32 -1.54
N LEU A 111 24.58 4.86 -2.71
CA LEU A 111 24.13 4.05 -3.85
C LEU A 111 25.27 3.23 -4.46
N GLU A 112 26.52 3.70 -4.40
CA GLU A 112 27.71 2.95 -4.87
C GLU A 112 27.97 1.67 -4.06
N TYR A 113 27.50 1.61 -2.81
CA TYR A 113 27.64 0.42 -1.97
C TYR A 113 26.58 -0.67 -2.23
N LEU A 114 25.56 -0.39 -3.05
CA LEU A 114 24.54 -1.38 -3.39
C LEU A 114 25.11 -2.36 -4.42
N ALA A 115 25.31 -3.62 -4.02
CA ALA A 115 25.91 -4.66 -4.85
C ALA A 115 25.24 -4.84 -6.23
N ASN A 116 23.93 -4.63 -6.30
CA ASN A 116 23.13 -4.84 -7.51
C ASN A 116 22.75 -3.51 -8.21
N PHE A 117 23.40 -2.39 -7.89
CA PHE A 117 23.06 -1.08 -8.46
C PHE A 117 24.24 -0.49 -9.24
N THR A 118 24.14 -0.48 -10.57
CA THR A 118 25.15 0.16 -11.42
C THR A 118 24.81 1.63 -11.65
N LEU A 119 25.58 2.52 -11.03
CA LEU A 119 25.49 3.95 -11.28
C LEU A 119 26.07 4.29 -12.66
N HIS A 120 25.31 5.02 -13.47
CA HIS A 120 25.86 5.62 -14.68
C HIS A 120 26.93 6.67 -14.32
N LYS A 121 27.96 6.80 -15.17
CA LYS A 121 29.08 7.75 -14.96
C LYS A 121 28.63 9.20 -14.69
N LYS A 122 27.45 9.60 -15.17
CA LYS A 122 26.81 10.90 -14.95
C LYS A 122 25.60 10.81 -14.00
N PHE A 123 25.78 10.26 -12.80
CA PHE A 123 24.71 10.29 -11.80
C PHE A 123 24.47 11.71 -11.31
N HIS A 124 23.25 12.21 -11.51
CA HIS A 124 22.79 13.46 -10.95
C HIS A 124 21.80 13.20 -9.82
N LEU A 125 22.06 13.78 -8.65
CA LEU A 125 21.22 13.59 -7.46
C LEU A 125 19.76 14.04 -7.67
N ASN A 126 19.51 14.90 -8.66
CA ASN A 126 18.17 15.37 -9.01
C ASN A 126 17.24 14.24 -9.51
N ILE A 127 17.75 13.06 -9.87
CA ILE A 127 16.94 11.91 -10.28
C ILE A 127 16.01 11.40 -9.18
N ARG A 128 16.32 11.71 -7.91
CA ARG A 128 15.51 11.29 -6.75
C ARG A 128 14.18 12.04 -6.60
N TYR A 129 13.94 13.10 -7.36
CA TYR A 129 12.74 13.93 -7.24
C TYR A 129 11.66 13.51 -8.24
N PHE A 130 10.39 13.57 -7.84
CA PHE A 130 9.25 13.22 -8.70
C PHE A 130 9.16 14.01 -10.00
N ASP A 131 9.64 15.25 -10.02
CA ASP A 131 9.62 16.12 -11.20
C ASP A 131 10.71 15.76 -12.21
N ASN A 132 11.57 14.78 -11.89
CA ASN A 132 12.55 14.26 -12.82
C ASN A 132 11.91 13.19 -13.74
N PRO A 133 12.07 13.29 -15.08
CA PRO A 133 11.55 12.29 -16.01
C PRO A 133 12.02 10.85 -15.74
N HIS A 134 13.22 10.67 -15.18
CA HIS A 134 13.80 9.37 -14.87
C HIS A 134 13.56 8.90 -13.43
N PHE A 135 12.68 9.58 -12.67
CA PHE A 135 12.39 9.23 -11.28
C PHE A 135 11.86 7.80 -11.15
N PHE A 136 10.91 7.41 -12.00
CA PHE A 136 10.29 6.09 -11.94
C PHE A 136 11.26 4.98 -12.35
N ASP A 137 12.06 5.19 -13.40
CA ASP A 137 13.16 4.28 -13.78
C ASP A 137 14.16 4.07 -12.63
N PHE A 138 14.41 5.12 -11.85
CA PHE A 138 15.30 5.07 -10.70
C PHE A 138 14.69 4.33 -9.50
N ILE A 139 13.41 4.56 -9.22
CA ILE A 139 12.65 3.83 -8.19
C ILE A 139 12.65 2.33 -8.52
N GLU A 140 12.34 1.96 -9.76
CA GLU A 140 12.23 0.56 -10.19
C GLU A 140 13.51 -0.22 -9.90
N LYS A 141 14.68 0.35 -10.20
CA LYS A 141 15.99 -0.24 -9.89
C LYS A 141 16.24 -0.45 -8.41
N LEU A 142 15.52 0.26 -7.53
CA LEU A 142 15.66 0.18 -6.08
C LEU A 142 14.53 -0.61 -5.43
N LEU A 143 13.48 -1.04 -6.13
CA LEU A 143 12.37 -1.79 -5.51
C LEU A 143 12.79 -3.15 -4.95
N ASN A 144 13.82 -3.76 -5.54
CA ASN A 144 14.37 -5.05 -5.12
C ASN A 144 15.33 -4.97 -3.92
N VAL A 145 15.60 -3.77 -3.37
CA VAL A 145 16.41 -3.68 -2.15
C VAL A 145 15.66 -4.25 -0.95
N ASP A 146 16.40 -4.77 0.01
CA ASP A 146 15.81 -5.24 1.26
C ASP A 146 15.08 -4.10 1.99
N TYR A 147 13.96 -4.43 2.64
CA TYR A 147 13.08 -3.52 3.38
C TYR A 147 12.35 -2.47 2.52
N ALA A 148 12.12 -1.27 3.06
CA ALA A 148 11.25 -0.28 2.45
C ALA A 148 12.02 0.84 1.72
N LEU A 149 11.41 1.35 0.65
CA LEU A 149 11.73 2.67 0.10
C LEU A 149 10.93 3.74 0.83
N LEU A 150 11.58 4.85 1.18
CA LEU A 150 10.94 5.99 1.85
C LEU A 150 10.94 7.23 0.97
N ILE A 151 9.74 7.60 0.57
CA ILE A 151 9.42 8.81 -0.16
C ILE A 151 8.73 9.77 0.82
N GLN A 152 9.22 11.00 0.89
CA GLN A 152 8.64 12.02 1.77
C GLN A 152 8.93 13.42 1.22
N GLN A 153 8.33 14.43 1.84
CA GLN A 153 8.67 15.82 1.54
C GLN A 153 10.16 16.05 1.82
N ASP A 154 10.86 16.71 0.89
CA ASP A 154 12.28 17.02 1.03
C ASP A 154 12.50 17.89 2.28
N PRO A 155 13.15 17.37 3.33
CA PRO A 155 13.32 18.10 4.58
C PRO A 155 14.27 19.29 4.44
N THR A 156 15.07 19.33 3.37
CA THR A 156 16.08 20.38 3.15
C THR A 156 15.49 21.64 2.52
N VAL A 157 14.28 21.56 1.93
CA VAL A 157 13.67 22.67 1.18
C VAL A 157 12.44 23.22 1.90
N LYS A 158 12.61 24.31 2.66
CA LYS A 158 11.54 24.89 3.50
C LYS A 158 10.44 25.62 2.71
N LYS A 159 10.72 26.13 1.50
CA LYS A 159 9.82 27.02 0.74
C LYS A 159 9.08 26.36 -0.44
N LYS A 160 9.47 25.14 -0.83
CA LYS A 160 8.84 24.43 -1.96
C LYS A 160 8.37 23.07 -1.48
N THR A 161 7.11 22.75 -1.78
CA THR A 161 6.60 21.40 -1.62
C THR A 161 7.21 20.53 -2.72
N ARG A 162 8.29 19.83 -2.41
CA ARG A 162 8.93 18.85 -3.31
C ARG A 162 9.05 17.52 -2.61
N TYR A 163 8.78 16.46 -3.34
CA TYR A 163 8.86 15.09 -2.87
C TYR A 163 10.01 14.38 -3.54
N CYS A 164 10.70 13.54 -2.77
CA CYS A 164 11.79 12.74 -3.27
C CYS A 164 11.88 11.39 -2.58
N LEU A 165 12.55 10.44 -3.26
CA LEU A 165 13.08 9.27 -2.59
C LEU A 165 14.23 9.73 -1.68
N THR A 166 13.99 9.67 -0.38
CA THR A 166 14.95 10.17 0.62
C THR A 166 15.87 9.07 1.12
N HIS A 167 15.32 7.87 1.33
CA HIS A 167 16.05 6.73 1.86
C HIS A 167 15.61 5.45 1.16
N PHE A 168 16.55 4.52 1.04
CA PHE A 168 16.30 3.13 0.68
C PHE A 168 16.58 2.26 1.93
N HIS A 169 16.17 0.99 1.94
CA HIS A 169 16.44 0.07 3.06
C HIS A 169 15.92 0.55 4.44
N VAL A 170 14.71 1.11 4.48
CA VAL A 170 14.09 1.59 5.72
C VAL A 170 13.41 0.43 6.46
N LYS A 171 13.80 0.22 7.71
CA LYS A 171 13.28 -0.89 8.55
C LYS A 171 12.12 -0.44 9.42
N ILE A 172 11.13 -1.31 9.59
CA ILE A 172 9.99 -1.11 10.49
C ILE A 172 10.22 -1.98 11.71
N ASP A 173 10.48 -1.34 12.84
CA ASP A 173 10.88 -1.94 14.10
C ASP A 173 9.91 -1.51 15.21
N TRP A 174 8.63 -1.83 15.01
CA TRP A 174 7.59 -1.62 16.00
C TRP A 174 6.88 -2.95 16.29
N PRO A 175 6.88 -3.42 17.55
CA PRO A 175 6.30 -4.72 17.88
C PRO A 175 4.82 -4.85 17.48
N ILE A 176 4.44 -6.05 17.02
CA ILE A 176 3.04 -6.36 16.67
C ILE A 176 2.12 -6.16 17.88
N ALA A 177 2.60 -6.50 19.08
CA ALA A 177 1.86 -6.28 20.33
C ALA A 177 1.56 -4.79 20.54
N ASP A 178 2.56 -3.93 20.41
CA ASP A 178 2.39 -2.48 20.58
C ASP A 178 1.46 -1.87 19.53
N ALA A 179 1.58 -2.31 18.27
CA ALA A 179 0.68 -1.89 17.21
C ALA A 179 -0.76 -2.35 17.42
N ALA A 180 -0.94 -3.56 17.94
CA ALA A 180 -2.25 -4.10 18.29
C ALA A 180 -2.85 -3.37 19.50
N GLU A 181 -2.04 -3.05 20.51
CA GLU A 181 -2.45 -2.26 21.66
C GLU A 181 -2.91 -0.87 21.24
N ASP A 182 -2.11 -0.17 20.43
CA ASP A 182 -2.41 1.17 19.91
C ASP A 182 -3.76 1.18 19.17
N LEU A 183 -3.98 0.22 18.27
CA LEU A 183 -5.25 0.08 17.57
C LEU A 183 -6.40 -0.28 18.52
N ALA A 184 -6.20 -1.21 19.44
CA ALA A 184 -7.24 -1.66 20.36
C ALA A 184 -7.67 -0.55 21.33
N ARG A 185 -6.74 0.29 21.78
CA ARG A 185 -7.03 1.49 22.59
C ARG A 185 -7.81 2.52 21.78
N TYR A 186 -7.40 2.79 20.54
CA TYR A 186 -8.12 3.68 19.63
C TYR A 186 -9.57 3.22 19.39
N LEU A 187 -9.77 1.91 19.22
CA LEU A 187 -11.09 1.30 19.01
C LEU A 187 -11.88 1.05 20.30
N ARG A 188 -11.32 1.41 21.46
CA ARG A 188 -11.92 1.28 22.79
C ARG A 188 -12.24 -0.18 23.15
N TYR A 189 -11.41 -1.13 22.74
CA TYR A 189 -11.48 -2.52 23.21
C TYR A 189 -10.70 -2.76 24.50
N ILE A 190 -9.70 -1.91 24.75
CA ILE A 190 -8.88 -1.91 25.96
C ILE A 190 -8.64 -0.46 26.41
N GLN A 191 -8.25 -0.27 27.66
CA GLN A 191 -8.00 1.05 28.25
C GLN A 191 -6.50 1.35 28.38
N HIS A 192 -5.74 0.40 28.90
CA HIS A 192 -4.38 0.62 29.37
C HIS A 192 -3.36 -0.26 28.65
N ASN A 193 -3.54 -1.58 28.68
CA ASN A 193 -2.55 -2.55 28.24
C ASN A 193 -3.22 -3.66 27.42
N LEU A 194 -2.54 -4.17 26.38
CA LEU A 194 -3.01 -5.26 25.54
C LEU A 194 -3.44 -6.50 26.33
N TYR A 195 -2.73 -6.77 27.43
CA TYR A 195 -2.92 -7.96 28.27
C TYR A 195 -3.88 -7.76 29.45
N GLU A 196 -4.56 -6.61 29.54
CA GLU A 196 -5.44 -6.30 30.70
C GLU A 196 -6.60 -7.28 30.87
N ASN A 197 -7.04 -7.95 29.80
CA ASN A 197 -8.07 -8.98 29.82
C ASN A 197 -7.49 -10.41 29.59
N GLY A 198 -6.18 -10.57 29.78
CA GLY A 198 -5.46 -11.84 29.64
C GLY A 198 -4.97 -12.17 28.24
N ASP A 199 -4.03 -13.13 28.17
CA ASP A 199 -3.27 -13.48 26.97
C ASP A 199 -4.13 -13.90 25.77
N LYS A 200 -5.27 -14.54 26.05
CA LYS A 200 -6.20 -14.99 25.01
C LYS A 200 -6.81 -13.81 24.25
N GLU A 201 -7.26 -12.78 24.97
CA GLU A 201 -7.81 -11.58 24.33
C GLU A 201 -6.71 -10.78 23.63
N ALA A 202 -5.53 -10.64 24.26
CA ALA A 202 -4.35 -10.02 23.64
C ALA A 202 -4.02 -10.65 22.29
N ARG A 203 -4.00 -11.99 22.22
CA ARG A 203 -3.75 -12.72 20.97
C ARG A 203 -4.84 -12.48 19.93
N ILE A 204 -6.11 -12.41 20.33
CA ILE A 204 -7.19 -12.09 19.40
C ILE A 204 -7.05 -10.68 18.86
N LEU A 205 -6.70 -9.68 19.70
CA LEU A 205 -6.49 -8.30 19.27
C LEU A 205 -5.32 -8.18 18.29
N GLN A 206 -4.23 -8.91 18.52
CA GLN A 206 -3.14 -9.01 17.52
C GLN A 206 -3.66 -9.57 16.19
N ASN A 207 -4.44 -10.65 16.20
CA ASN A 207 -5.02 -11.18 14.95
C ASN A 207 -5.98 -10.18 14.28
N LYS A 208 -6.70 -9.38 15.09
CA LYS A 208 -7.60 -8.33 14.60
C LYS A 208 -6.86 -7.15 13.99
N LEU A 209 -5.63 -6.84 14.41
CA LEU A 209 -4.76 -5.89 13.72
C LEU A 209 -4.53 -6.32 12.26
N PHE A 210 -4.21 -7.59 12.01
CA PHE A 210 -4.04 -8.08 10.64
C PHE A 210 -5.34 -8.00 9.84
N GLU A 211 -6.47 -8.41 10.45
CA GLU A 211 -7.78 -8.33 9.80
C GLU A 211 -8.15 -6.88 9.44
N TYR A 212 -7.81 -5.91 10.31
CA TYR A 212 -8.00 -4.48 10.09
C TYR A 212 -7.30 -3.97 8.81
N TYR A 213 -6.14 -4.56 8.50
CA TYR A 213 -5.31 -4.24 7.33
C TYR A 213 -5.45 -5.27 6.20
N GLY A 214 -6.52 -6.08 6.20
CA GLY A 214 -6.85 -6.98 5.11
C GLY A 214 -5.91 -8.18 4.97
N CYS A 215 -5.20 -8.54 6.03
CA CYS A 215 -4.24 -9.64 6.08
C CYS A 215 -4.72 -10.75 7.02
N HIS A 216 -4.29 -11.97 6.73
CA HIS A 216 -4.29 -13.04 7.73
C HIS A 216 -3.13 -12.79 8.73
N TYR A 217 -3.18 -13.34 9.94
CA TYR A 217 -2.14 -13.10 10.96
C TYR A 217 -0.83 -13.88 10.72
N SER A 218 -0.81 -14.79 9.74
CA SER A 218 0.34 -15.63 9.40
C SER A 218 1.08 -15.16 8.16
N VAL A 219 0.88 -13.91 7.73
CA VAL A 219 1.46 -13.38 6.50
C VAL A 219 2.96 -13.13 6.63
N GLY A 220 3.68 -13.21 5.51
CA GLY A 220 5.12 -12.96 5.45
C GLY A 220 5.58 -11.56 5.88
N GLY A 221 6.89 -11.42 6.05
CA GLY A 221 7.53 -10.25 6.69
C GLY A 221 7.20 -8.90 6.07
N ARG A 222 7.14 -8.79 4.73
CA ARG A 222 6.83 -7.52 4.03
C ARG A 222 5.41 -7.02 4.32
N ARG A 223 4.40 -7.90 4.34
CA ARG A 223 3.00 -7.55 4.65
C ARG A 223 2.86 -7.13 6.11
N THR A 224 3.53 -7.83 7.03
CA THR A 224 3.62 -7.43 8.44
C THR A 224 4.30 -6.08 8.60
N ALA A 225 5.45 -5.84 7.97
CA ALA A 225 6.13 -4.54 8.05
C ALA A 225 5.25 -3.41 7.47
N GLY A 226 4.56 -3.65 6.35
CA GLY A 226 3.69 -2.65 5.73
C GLY A 226 2.47 -2.27 6.57
N LEU A 227 1.78 -3.23 7.19
CA LEU A 227 0.63 -2.92 8.05
C LEU A 227 1.06 -2.25 9.36
N ILE A 228 2.23 -2.61 9.89
CA ILE A 228 2.79 -1.97 11.09
C ILE A 228 3.21 -0.53 10.77
N ALA A 229 3.86 -0.30 9.63
CA ALA A 229 4.15 1.05 9.14
C ALA A 229 2.87 1.87 8.98
N ALA A 230 1.82 1.30 8.38
CA ALA A 230 0.54 1.98 8.24
C ALA A 230 -0.07 2.34 9.60
N GLN A 231 -0.08 1.42 10.58
CA GLN A 231 -0.58 1.70 11.92
C GLN A 231 0.22 2.81 12.62
N LEU A 232 1.55 2.79 12.48
CA LEU A 232 2.43 3.76 13.11
C LEU A 232 2.27 5.16 12.52
N LEU A 233 2.29 5.26 11.19
CA LEU A 233 2.20 6.53 10.47
C LEU A 233 0.87 7.23 10.69
N ARG A 234 -0.20 6.50 11.04
CA ARG A 234 -1.49 7.10 11.41
C ARG A 234 -1.42 8.04 12.60
N ARG A 235 -0.40 7.91 13.45
CA ARG A 235 -0.18 8.78 14.62
C ARG A 235 0.38 10.16 14.23
N LEU A 236 0.69 10.38 12.96
CA LEU A 236 1.19 11.65 12.45
C LEU A 236 0.04 12.58 12.08
N ASP A 237 0.35 13.88 11.96
CA ASP A 237 -0.61 14.94 11.65
C ASP A 237 -0.83 15.16 10.13
N PHE A 238 -0.19 14.31 9.30
CA PHE A 238 -0.29 14.31 7.84
C PHE A 238 -0.68 12.92 7.30
N ILE A 239 -1.13 12.86 6.04
CA ILE A 239 -1.50 11.59 5.42
C ILE A 239 -0.29 10.86 4.86
N SER A 240 -0.38 9.53 4.79
CA SER A 240 0.65 8.67 4.22
C SER A 240 0.02 7.48 3.52
N THR A 241 0.75 6.91 2.56
CA THR A 241 0.35 5.72 1.83
C THR A 241 1.46 4.69 1.89
N VAL A 242 1.12 3.46 2.24
CA VAL A 242 2.04 2.32 2.24
C VAL A 242 1.60 1.34 1.16
N TYR A 243 2.51 1.02 0.24
CA TYR A 243 2.32 0.03 -0.81
C TYR A 243 3.13 -1.22 -0.48
N VAL A 244 2.50 -2.38 -0.59
CA VAL A 244 3.17 -3.68 -0.36
C VAL A 244 2.88 -4.61 -1.52
N SER A 245 3.90 -5.02 -2.26
CA SER A 245 3.78 -6.11 -3.23
C SER A 245 4.31 -7.41 -2.64
N SER A 246 3.55 -8.49 -2.76
CA SER A 246 3.85 -9.78 -2.12
C SER A 246 3.56 -10.95 -3.06
N SER A 247 4.60 -11.76 -3.31
CA SER A 247 4.53 -12.97 -4.15
C SER A 247 3.49 -13.97 -3.63
N GLU A 248 3.47 -14.22 -2.33
CA GLU A 248 2.57 -15.18 -1.67
C GLU A 248 1.08 -14.86 -1.93
N SER A 249 0.75 -13.57 -2.08
CA SER A 249 -0.61 -13.09 -2.27
C SER A 249 -0.92 -12.67 -3.70
N ARG A 250 0.07 -12.68 -4.60
CA ARG A 250 -0.05 -12.29 -6.01
C ARG A 250 -0.78 -10.95 -6.21
N SER A 251 -0.54 -10.03 -5.29
CA SER A 251 -1.29 -8.78 -5.16
C SER A 251 -0.43 -7.68 -4.60
N MET A 252 -0.82 -6.45 -4.93
CA MET A 252 -0.30 -5.23 -4.32
C MET A 252 -1.34 -4.70 -3.33
N TYR A 253 -0.92 -4.39 -2.11
CA TYR A 253 -1.75 -3.77 -1.08
C TYR A 253 -1.50 -2.27 -1.07
N LYS A 254 -2.55 -1.51 -0.79
CA LYS A 254 -2.48 -0.08 -0.49
C LYS A 254 -3.13 0.19 0.85
N TYR A 255 -2.38 0.84 1.74
CA TYR A 255 -2.88 1.37 3.01
C TYR A 255 -2.80 2.89 2.95
N SER A 256 -3.96 3.56 3.00
CA SER A 256 -4.06 5.02 2.91
C SER A 256 -5.05 5.58 3.92
N GLU A 257 -5.21 6.90 3.95
CA GLU A 257 -6.25 7.57 4.73
C GLU A 257 -7.68 7.16 4.33
N ARG A 258 -7.86 6.63 3.11
CA ARG A 258 -9.16 6.13 2.60
C ARG A 258 -9.45 4.68 2.97
N GLY A 259 -8.48 3.99 3.60
CA GLY A 259 -8.63 2.61 4.03
C GLY A 259 -7.67 1.67 3.31
N VAL A 260 -8.13 0.43 3.14
CA VAL A 260 -7.36 -0.70 2.62
C VAL A 260 -7.86 -1.05 1.23
N SER A 261 -6.95 -1.27 0.30
CA SER A 261 -7.29 -1.91 -0.97
C SER A 261 -6.23 -2.91 -1.41
N LYS A 262 -6.64 -3.82 -2.29
CA LYS A 262 -5.77 -4.83 -2.90
C LYS A 262 -5.95 -4.83 -4.40
N PHE A 263 -4.85 -4.72 -5.12
CA PHE A 263 -4.80 -4.85 -6.57
C PHE A 263 -4.34 -6.25 -6.94
N TYR A 264 -5.00 -6.86 -7.92
CA TYR A 264 -4.74 -8.22 -8.39
C TYR A 264 -5.07 -8.33 -9.88
N LEU A 265 -4.61 -9.40 -10.52
CA LEU A 265 -4.96 -9.71 -11.89
C LEU A 265 -6.19 -10.61 -11.95
N VAL A 266 -7.03 -10.37 -12.95
CA VAL A 266 -8.13 -11.24 -13.35
C VAL A 266 -7.91 -11.71 -14.79
N GLN A 267 -8.39 -12.91 -15.11
CA GLN A 267 -8.45 -13.42 -16.48
C GLN A 267 -9.78 -13.03 -17.11
N ILE A 268 -9.72 -12.60 -18.37
CA ILE A 268 -10.87 -12.23 -19.19
C ILE A 268 -10.72 -12.94 -20.54
N PHE A 269 -11.70 -13.76 -20.88
CA PHE A 269 -11.79 -14.44 -22.17
C PHE A 269 -12.58 -13.61 -23.19
N GLU A 270 -12.44 -13.91 -24.48
CA GLU A 270 -13.05 -13.13 -25.56
C GLU A 270 -14.59 -13.11 -25.44
N GLU A 271 -15.21 -14.19 -24.96
CA GLU A 271 -16.67 -14.24 -24.76
C GLU A 271 -17.17 -13.27 -23.68
N GLN A 272 -16.31 -12.95 -22.70
CA GLN A 272 -16.65 -12.04 -21.60
C GLN A 272 -16.49 -10.57 -21.98
N ILE A 273 -15.68 -10.28 -23.00
CA ILE A 273 -15.36 -8.91 -23.43
C ILE A 273 -16.64 -8.17 -23.86
N GLU A 274 -17.49 -8.81 -24.65
CA GLU A 274 -18.72 -8.19 -25.13
C GLU A 274 -19.69 -7.90 -23.99
N GLU A 275 -19.86 -8.85 -23.06
CA GLU A 275 -20.75 -8.69 -21.90
C GLU A 275 -20.32 -7.51 -21.01
N ILE A 276 -19.03 -7.44 -20.67
CA ILE A 276 -18.50 -6.37 -19.82
C ILE A 276 -18.59 -5.02 -20.54
N ALA A 277 -18.23 -4.98 -21.83
CA ALA A 277 -18.28 -3.75 -22.60
C ALA A 277 -19.71 -3.20 -22.71
N GLN A 278 -20.70 -4.07 -22.95
CA GLN A 278 -22.11 -3.70 -22.97
C GLN A 278 -22.60 -3.19 -21.60
N ARG A 279 -22.25 -3.87 -20.51
CA ARG A 279 -22.62 -3.45 -19.14
C ARG A 279 -22.14 -2.04 -18.82
N GLU A 280 -20.95 -1.67 -19.30
CA GLU A 280 -20.35 -0.37 -19.07
C GLU A 280 -20.63 0.65 -20.20
N ASN A 281 -21.56 0.35 -21.11
CA ASN A 281 -21.95 1.18 -22.25
C ASN A 281 -20.76 1.62 -23.12
N MET A 282 -19.84 0.70 -23.42
CA MET A 282 -18.68 0.94 -24.30
C MET A 282 -18.55 -0.15 -25.37
N GLY A 283 -17.87 0.16 -26.48
CA GLY A 283 -17.57 -0.83 -27.51
C GLY A 283 -16.51 -1.84 -27.05
N ALA A 284 -16.63 -3.10 -27.49
CA ALA A 284 -15.70 -4.19 -27.16
C ALA A 284 -14.23 -3.84 -27.47
N GLU A 285 -13.96 -3.31 -28.65
CA GLU A 285 -12.61 -2.84 -29.03
C GLU A 285 -12.09 -1.74 -28.12
N ARG A 286 -12.95 -0.83 -27.68
CA ARG A 286 -12.56 0.23 -26.74
C ARG A 286 -12.21 -0.37 -25.38
N PHE A 287 -13.02 -1.29 -24.87
CA PHE A 287 -12.74 -1.97 -23.60
C PHE A 287 -11.41 -2.73 -23.67
N LYS A 288 -11.22 -3.52 -24.73
CA LYS A 288 -10.00 -4.28 -25.00
C LYS A 288 -8.76 -3.39 -24.99
N ASN A 289 -8.79 -2.30 -25.75
CA ASN A 289 -7.67 -1.37 -25.84
C ASN A 289 -7.39 -0.60 -24.53
N GLN A 290 -8.44 -0.26 -23.77
CA GLN A 290 -8.32 0.59 -22.58
C GLN A 290 -8.03 -0.17 -21.29
N TYR A 291 -8.46 -1.42 -21.14
CA TYR A 291 -8.39 -2.15 -19.85
C TYR A 291 -7.56 -3.44 -19.91
N LEU A 292 -7.39 -4.04 -21.09
CA LEU A 292 -6.86 -5.39 -21.21
C LEU A 292 -5.40 -5.41 -21.65
N TYR A 293 -4.63 -6.35 -21.09
CA TYR A 293 -3.30 -6.70 -21.58
C TYR A 293 -3.35 -8.09 -22.21
N PRO A 294 -2.73 -8.30 -23.38
CA PRO A 294 -2.80 -9.56 -24.10
C PRO A 294 -2.04 -10.68 -23.37
N ALA A 295 -2.60 -11.89 -23.39
CA ALA A 295 -1.97 -13.12 -22.95
C ALA A 295 -2.30 -14.24 -23.96
N GLU A 296 -1.69 -15.42 -23.80
CA GLU A 296 -1.95 -16.56 -24.68
C GLU A 296 -3.32 -17.16 -24.37
N GLY A 297 -4.27 -17.03 -25.30
CA GLY A 297 -5.62 -17.58 -25.19
C GLY A 297 -6.59 -16.79 -24.30
N PHE A 298 -6.16 -15.68 -23.70
CA PHE A 298 -7.01 -14.79 -22.87
C PHE A 298 -6.37 -13.41 -22.73
N TYR A 299 -7.01 -12.53 -21.96
CA TYR A 299 -6.46 -11.24 -21.55
C TYR A 299 -6.39 -11.16 -20.03
N ILE A 300 -5.45 -10.36 -19.53
CA ILE A 300 -5.42 -9.97 -18.13
C ILE A 300 -5.88 -8.52 -17.96
N ALA A 301 -6.50 -8.24 -16.82
CA ALA A 301 -6.82 -6.89 -16.41
C ALA A 301 -6.49 -6.69 -14.94
N ILE A 302 -6.27 -5.43 -14.54
CA ILE A 302 -5.97 -5.09 -13.15
C ILE A 302 -7.28 -4.77 -12.44
N ALA A 303 -7.63 -5.59 -11.44
CA ALA A 303 -8.76 -5.33 -10.56
C ALA A 303 -8.26 -4.77 -9.21
N GLU A 304 -9.08 -3.95 -8.56
CA GLU A 304 -8.89 -3.47 -7.19
C GLU A 304 -10.08 -3.85 -6.33
N ALA A 305 -9.81 -4.59 -5.24
CA ALA A 305 -10.75 -4.87 -4.18
C ALA A 305 -10.67 -3.74 -3.15
N LEU A 306 -11.74 -2.96 -3.03
CA LEU A 306 -11.87 -1.88 -2.07
C LEU A 306 -12.53 -2.39 -0.79
N TYR A 307 -11.88 -2.17 0.34
CA TYR A 307 -12.37 -2.63 1.63
C TYR A 307 -12.85 -1.48 2.50
N GLU A 308 -13.83 -1.76 3.36
CA GLU A 308 -14.27 -0.82 4.38
C GLU A 308 -14.29 -1.45 5.77
N HIS A 309 -13.96 -0.61 6.76
CA HIS A 309 -14.04 -0.95 8.17
C HIS A 309 -15.50 -1.02 8.61
N THR A 310 -15.85 -2.14 9.26
CA THR A 310 -17.17 -2.33 9.86
C THR A 310 -17.35 -1.45 11.10
N VAL A 311 -18.55 -1.47 11.70
CA VAL A 311 -18.82 -0.74 12.95
C VAL A 311 -17.93 -1.20 14.12
N TYR A 312 -17.42 -2.43 14.07
CA TYR A 312 -16.57 -3.03 15.10
C TYR A 312 -15.12 -2.55 15.02
N SER A 313 -14.69 -2.08 13.85
CA SER A 313 -13.34 -1.54 13.62
C SER A 313 -13.33 -0.02 13.44
N LYS A 314 -14.37 0.66 13.94
CA LYS A 314 -14.43 2.12 14.06
C LYS A 314 -14.62 2.50 15.53
N PRO A 315 -14.06 3.62 16.01
CA PRO A 315 -14.30 4.06 17.38
C PRO A 315 -15.80 4.18 17.70
N PRO A 316 -16.23 3.81 18.91
CA PRO A 316 -17.60 3.99 19.35
C PRO A 316 -18.02 5.45 19.35
N LYS A 317 -19.24 5.72 18.87
CA LYS A 317 -19.84 7.06 18.90
C LYS A 317 -20.03 7.58 20.33
N ASP A 318 -20.29 6.68 21.28
CA ASP A 318 -20.45 6.98 22.70
C ASP A 318 -19.13 6.98 23.49
N GLY A 319 -18.00 6.64 22.84
CA GLY A 319 -16.67 6.60 23.46
C GLY A 319 -16.47 5.52 24.54
N LYS A 320 -17.47 4.68 24.78
CA LYS A 320 -17.42 3.64 25.82
C LYS A 320 -16.50 2.50 25.43
N LEU A 321 -15.96 1.81 26.44
CA LEU A 321 -15.24 0.56 26.23
C LEU A 321 -16.19 -0.50 25.67
N ARG A 322 -15.68 -1.32 24.75
CA ARG A 322 -16.40 -2.37 24.05
C ARG A 322 -15.85 -3.72 24.44
N ARG A 323 -16.76 -4.68 24.59
CA ARG A 323 -16.37 -6.09 24.72
C ARG A 323 -15.93 -6.64 23.36
N LEU A 324 -14.78 -7.32 23.35
CA LEU A 324 -14.26 -7.98 22.16
C LEU A 324 -15.17 -9.15 21.75
N LYS A 325 -15.57 -9.17 20.48
CA LYS A 325 -16.34 -10.26 19.86
C LYS A 325 -15.53 -10.86 18.71
N PRO A 326 -14.78 -11.95 18.94
CA PRO A 326 -13.84 -12.48 17.96
C PRO A 326 -14.51 -12.86 16.62
N ALA A 327 -15.76 -13.34 16.67
CA ALA A 327 -16.51 -13.77 15.49
C ALA A 327 -16.77 -12.63 14.48
N TYR A 328 -16.92 -11.39 14.95
CA TYR A 328 -17.32 -10.26 14.11
C TYR A 328 -16.20 -9.76 13.24
N THR A 329 -16.49 -9.53 11.95
CA THR A 329 -15.48 -9.05 11.01
C THR A 329 -15.18 -7.57 11.21
N TRP A 330 -13.91 -7.22 11.09
CA TRP A 330 -13.39 -5.84 11.19
C TRP A 330 -13.20 -5.20 9.80
N LEU A 331 -13.21 -5.99 8.75
CA LEU A 331 -13.07 -5.51 7.40
C LEU A 331 -14.01 -6.29 6.48
N ARG A 332 -14.68 -5.59 5.56
CA ARG A 332 -15.52 -6.20 4.53
C ARG A 332 -15.14 -5.67 3.15
N LEU A 333 -15.27 -6.52 2.14
CA LEU A 333 -15.18 -6.11 0.74
C LEU A 333 -16.39 -5.21 0.43
N ARG A 334 -16.13 -4.02 -0.09
CA ARG A 334 -17.16 -3.03 -0.43
C ARG A 334 -17.53 -3.12 -1.90
N GLU A 335 -16.53 -3.10 -2.77
CA GLU A 335 -16.68 -3.08 -4.22
C GLU A 335 -15.39 -3.61 -4.87
N GLU A 336 -15.50 -4.15 -6.08
CA GLU A 336 -14.38 -4.48 -6.94
C GLU A 336 -14.46 -3.62 -8.19
N ILE A 337 -13.35 -2.98 -8.57
CA ILE A 337 -13.27 -2.14 -9.77
C ILE A 337 -12.16 -2.62 -10.70
N LEU A 338 -12.36 -2.47 -12.00
CA LEU A 338 -11.35 -2.73 -13.01
C LEU A 338 -10.65 -1.42 -13.39
N HIS A 339 -9.32 -1.41 -13.31
CA HIS A 339 -8.50 -0.28 -13.67
C HIS A 339 -8.18 -0.28 -15.16
N PRO A 340 -8.17 0.90 -15.82
CA PRO A 340 -7.58 1.03 -17.14
C PRO A 340 -6.10 0.60 -17.11
N ARG A 341 -5.57 0.32 -18.30
CA ARG A 341 -4.14 0.12 -18.47
C ARG A 341 -3.38 1.34 -17.95
N THR A 342 -2.19 1.10 -17.39
CA THR A 342 -1.44 2.10 -16.63
C THR A 342 -0.97 3.30 -17.46
N ASN A 343 -0.96 3.15 -18.79
CA ASN A 343 -0.63 4.17 -19.78
C ASN A 343 -1.85 4.89 -20.38
N ILE A 344 -3.07 4.58 -19.94
CA ILE A 344 -4.31 5.22 -20.38
C ILE A 344 -4.75 6.21 -19.29
N PHE A 345 -4.94 7.48 -19.67
CA PHE A 345 -5.20 8.57 -18.71
C PHE A 345 -6.63 9.09 -18.75
N GLU A 346 -7.34 8.85 -19.86
CA GLU A 346 -8.68 9.37 -20.11
C GLU A 346 -9.79 8.41 -19.66
N ALA A 347 -9.46 7.13 -19.51
CA ALA A 347 -10.40 6.10 -19.06
C ALA A 347 -10.55 6.14 -17.53
N ARG A 348 -11.76 5.81 -17.06
CA ARG A 348 -12.08 5.73 -15.63
C ARG A 348 -12.10 4.27 -15.19
N PRO A 349 -11.82 3.95 -13.92
CA PRO A 349 -12.14 2.63 -13.41
C PRO A 349 -13.63 2.31 -13.57
N ILE A 350 -13.94 1.05 -13.87
CA ILE A 350 -15.30 0.54 -14.09
C ILE A 350 -15.65 -0.53 -13.06
N ASN A 351 -16.93 -0.83 -12.89
CA ASN A 351 -17.34 -1.86 -11.93
C ASN A 351 -16.96 -3.25 -12.45
N TRP A 352 -16.32 -4.06 -11.60
CA TRP A 352 -15.97 -5.44 -11.91
C TRP A 352 -17.00 -6.45 -11.38
N SER A 353 -17.46 -6.28 -10.14
CA SER A 353 -18.27 -7.27 -9.40
C SER A 353 -19.74 -6.95 -9.30
#